data_AF-A0A9P9J7C3-F1
#
_entry.id   AF-A0A9P9J7C3-F1
#
_cell.length_a   1.000
_cell.length_b   1.000
_cell.length_c   1.000
_cell.angle_alpha   90.00
_cell.angle_beta   90.00
_cell.angle_gamma   90.00
#
_symmetry.space_group_name_H-M   'P 1'
#
loop_
_entity.id
_entity.type
_entity.pdbx_description
1 polymer ?
#
loop_
_entity_poly.entity_id
_entity_poly.type
_entity_poly.pdbx_seq_one_letter_code
_entity_poly.pdbx_strand_id
1 'polypeptide(L)'
;MTAFMIASISGIAFTISFLSQNLTLSRIGIPALLYRTSSIHSTGKEQASDLAHQWQKIYDRGHIMGPGAALMSTSSFIYALKKTESLSDNLSDNHKVLLITAASLPTMIFPYTYLLMDGINQELFWRAGTRKKSPSGPNASAKLSTTELVQKWGYYNLVRAFIPALGGLCGAIVLCA
;
A
#
# COMPACT_ATOMS: atom_id res chain seq x y z
N MET A 1 0.43 27.89 -14.67
CA MET A 1 0.13 26.67 -15.48
C MET A 1 1.19 25.56 -15.38
N THR A 2 2.46 25.77 -15.75
CA THR A 2 3.50 24.69 -15.80
C THR A 2 3.77 23.99 -14.46
N ALA A 3 3.93 24.74 -13.37
CA ALA A 3 4.20 24.17 -12.04
C ALA A 3 3.04 23.34 -11.48
N PHE A 4 1.80 23.73 -11.77
CA PHE A 4 0.60 22.97 -11.42
C PHE A 4 0.57 21.61 -12.14
N MET A 5 0.76 21.62 -13.46
CA MET A 5 0.75 20.39 -14.26
C MET A 5 1.82 19.40 -13.81
N ILE A 6 3.06 19.88 -13.60
CA ILE A 6 4.17 19.03 -13.13
C ILE A 6 3.82 18.37 -11.79
N ALA A 7 3.23 19.14 -10.87
CA ALA A 7 2.86 18.63 -9.55
C ALA A 7 1.72 17.62 -9.62
N SER A 8 0.66 17.91 -10.37
CA SER A 8 -0.46 16.99 -10.58
C SER A 8 0.00 15.68 -11.23
N ILE A 9 0.81 15.75 -12.30
CA ILE A 9 1.39 14.57 -12.97
C ILE A 9 2.25 13.76 -12.00
N SER A 10 3.10 14.43 -11.22
CA SER A 10 3.95 13.76 -10.23
C SER A 10 3.12 13.03 -9.18
N GLY A 11 2.09 13.70 -8.64
CA GLY A 11 1.15 13.13 -7.68
C GLY A 11 0.48 11.86 -8.23
N ILE A 12 -0.04 11.94 -9.45
CA ILE A 12 -0.67 10.81 -10.16
C ILE A 12 0.33 9.66 -10.35
N ALA A 13 1.54 9.96 -10.84
CA ALA A 13 2.57 8.95 -11.11
C ALA A 13 2.95 8.14 -9.86
N PHE A 14 3.05 8.79 -8.69
CA PHE A 14 3.31 8.08 -7.43
C PHE A 14 2.15 7.15 -7.03
N THR A 15 0.88 7.58 -7.21
CA THR A 15 -0.27 6.72 -6.91
C THR A 15 -0.36 5.50 -7.83
N ILE A 16 -0.09 5.68 -9.14
CA ILE A 16 -0.08 4.61 -10.12
C ILE A 16 1.05 3.63 -9.81
N SER A 17 2.26 4.14 -9.52
CA SER A 17 3.41 3.30 -9.17
C SER A 17 3.11 2.43 -7.95
N PHE A 18 2.47 3.00 -6.92
CA PHE A 18 2.06 2.26 -5.74
C PHE A 18 1.00 1.18 -6.06
N LEU A 19 0.02 1.50 -6.91
CA LEU A 19 -0.98 0.54 -7.39
C LEU A 19 -0.33 -0.62 -8.14
N SER A 20 0.54 -0.32 -9.11
CA SER A 20 1.24 -1.33 -9.91
C SER A 20 2.06 -2.28 -9.06
N GLN A 21 2.83 -1.78 -8.08
CA GLN A 21 3.63 -2.63 -7.19
C GLN A 21 2.75 -3.59 -6.38
N ASN A 22 1.64 -3.11 -5.81
CA ASN A 22 0.75 -3.96 -5.01
C ASN A 22 -0.06 -4.93 -5.87
N LEU A 23 -0.40 -4.55 -7.12
CA LEU A 23 -1.05 -5.45 -8.07
C LEU A 23 -0.10 -6.59 -8.47
N THR A 24 1.15 -6.27 -8.83
CA THR A 24 2.19 -7.26 -9.14
C THR A 24 2.44 -8.18 -7.95
N LEU A 25 2.58 -7.62 -6.75
CA LEU A 25 2.75 -8.41 -5.53
C LEU A 25 1.60 -9.39 -5.35
N SER A 26 0.35 -8.92 -5.44
CA SER A 26 -0.83 -9.72 -5.12
C SER A 26 -1.19 -10.75 -6.20
N ARG A 27 -0.95 -10.42 -7.48
CA ARG A 27 -1.31 -11.27 -8.63
C ARG A 27 -0.20 -12.19 -9.10
N ILE A 28 1.07 -11.84 -8.85
CA ILE A 28 2.22 -12.62 -9.32
C ILE A 28 3.06 -13.05 -8.13
N GLY A 29 3.47 -12.11 -7.27
CA GLY A 29 4.39 -12.38 -6.16
C GLY A 29 3.87 -13.42 -5.17
N ILE A 30 2.63 -13.24 -4.69
CA ILE A 30 2.01 -14.12 -3.70
C ILE A 30 1.76 -15.53 -4.27
N PRO A 31 1.12 -15.71 -5.45
CA PRO A 31 0.98 -17.04 -6.03
C PRO A 31 2.32 -17.74 -6.28
N ALA A 32 3.33 -17.03 -6.78
CA ALA A 32 4.66 -17.61 -7.01
C ALA A 32 5.33 -18.07 -5.71
N LEU A 33 5.16 -17.29 -4.64
CA LEU A 33 5.68 -17.62 -3.31
C LEU A 33 5.03 -18.90 -2.73
N LEU A 34 3.71 -19.01 -2.88
CA LEU A 34 2.96 -20.18 -2.41
C LEU A 34 3.28 -21.43 -3.21
N TYR A 35 3.39 -21.31 -4.55
CA TYR A 35 3.75 -22.42 -5.42
C TYR A 35 5.14 -22.98 -5.08
N ARG A 36 6.15 -22.11 -4.93
CA ARG A 36 7.51 -22.51 -4.52
C ARG A 36 7.49 -23.26 -3.18
N THR A 37 6.70 -22.77 -2.23
CA THR A 37 6.64 -23.37 -0.91
C THR A 37 6.03 -24.77 -0.99
N SER A 38 4.97 -24.97 -1.78
CA SER A 38 4.32 -26.28 -1.96
C SER A 38 5.19 -27.35 -2.62
N SER A 39 6.22 -26.97 -3.39
CA SER A 39 7.06 -27.94 -4.12
C SER A 39 8.26 -28.47 -3.32
N ILE A 40 8.58 -27.86 -2.18
CA ILE A 40 9.69 -28.30 -1.31
C ILE A 40 9.19 -29.43 -0.40
N HIS A 41 9.81 -30.60 -0.48
CA HIS A 41 9.50 -31.79 0.34
C HIS A 41 10.04 -31.63 1.78
N SER A 42 9.46 -30.68 2.52
CA SER A 42 9.81 -30.35 3.91
C SER A 42 8.63 -30.68 4.82
N THR A 43 8.90 -30.86 6.11
CA THR A 43 7.83 -31.07 7.09
C THR A 43 6.92 -29.83 7.16
N GLY A 44 5.63 -29.99 7.45
CA GLY A 44 4.67 -28.86 7.41
C GLY A 44 5.02 -27.68 8.32
N LYS A 45 5.83 -27.90 9.38
CA LYS A 45 6.31 -26.84 10.28
C LYS A 45 7.49 -26.07 9.69
N GLU A 46 8.43 -26.75 9.05
CA GLU A 46 9.57 -26.11 8.34
C GLU A 46 9.06 -25.27 7.17
N GLN A 47 8.13 -25.83 6.39
CA GLN A 47 7.51 -25.17 5.25
C GLN A 47 6.81 -23.85 5.65
N ALA A 48 6.11 -23.84 6.80
CA ALA A 48 5.45 -22.65 7.32
C ALA A 48 6.43 -21.57 7.79
N SER A 49 7.58 -21.98 8.35
CA SER A 49 8.65 -21.07 8.76
C SER A 49 9.32 -20.43 7.53
N ASP A 50 9.66 -21.23 6.52
CA ASP A 50 10.29 -20.76 5.30
C ASP A 50 9.41 -19.77 4.54
N LEU A 51 8.10 -20.04 4.47
CA LEU A 51 7.14 -19.12 3.86
C LEU A 51 7.10 -17.77 4.57
N ALA A 52 7.08 -17.78 5.91
CA ALA A 52 7.10 -16.55 6.71
C ALA A 52 8.40 -15.76 6.51
N HIS A 53 9.55 -16.44 6.46
CA HIS A 53 10.84 -15.80 6.15
C HIS A 53 10.88 -15.19 4.74
N GLN A 54 10.36 -15.89 3.74
CA GLN A 54 10.31 -15.37 2.38
C GLN A 54 9.36 -14.16 2.27
N TRP A 55 8.20 -14.21 2.92
CA TRP A 55 7.31 -13.06 3.07
C TRP A 55 8.04 -11.88 3.73
N GLN A 56 8.78 -12.12 4.81
CA GLN A 56 9.49 -11.06 5.54
C GLN A 56 10.48 -10.34 4.61
N LYS A 57 11.25 -11.08 3.81
CA LYS A 57 12.17 -10.46 2.83
C LYS A 57 11.45 -9.57 1.82
N ILE A 58 10.22 -9.91 1.44
CA ILE A 58 9.38 -9.06 0.57
C ILE A 58 8.91 -7.83 1.33
N TYR A 59 8.42 -8.00 2.56
CA TYR A 59 8.00 -6.90 3.42
C TYR A 59 9.12 -5.89 3.65
N ASP A 60 10.32 -6.36 4.02
CA ASP A 60 11.46 -5.49 4.33
C ASP A 60 11.86 -4.63 3.13
N ARG A 61 11.68 -5.12 1.90
CA ARG A 61 11.90 -4.34 0.67
C ARG A 61 10.79 -3.32 0.38
N GLY A 62 9.53 -3.69 0.64
CA GLY A 62 8.37 -2.89 0.26
C GLY A 62 7.89 -1.87 1.30
N HIS A 63 8.13 -2.11 2.59
CA HIS A 63 7.51 -1.35 3.68
C HIS A 63 7.96 0.12 3.77
N ILE A 64 9.12 0.45 3.20
CA ILE A 64 9.64 1.84 3.12
C ILE A 64 9.08 2.56 1.89
N MET A 65 8.99 1.86 0.76
CA MET A 65 8.56 2.45 -0.52
C MET A 65 7.13 2.99 -0.45
N GLY A 66 6.24 2.27 0.24
CA GLY A 66 4.83 2.65 0.33
C GLY A 66 4.58 4.00 1.02
N PRO A 67 5.01 4.17 2.27
CA PRO A 67 4.98 5.46 2.97
C PRO A 67 5.63 6.59 2.18
N GLY A 68 6.80 6.35 1.57
CA GLY A 68 7.48 7.36 0.75
C GLY A 68 6.64 7.82 -0.44
N ALA A 69 6.09 6.89 -1.21
CA ALA A 69 5.25 7.21 -2.36
C ALA A 69 3.97 7.97 -1.96
N ALA A 70 3.34 7.59 -0.84
CA ALA A 70 2.16 8.28 -0.33
C ALA A 70 2.46 9.73 0.07
N LEU A 71 3.54 9.96 0.81
CA LEU A 71 3.95 11.31 1.22
C LEU A 71 4.32 12.18 0.02
N MET A 72 5.04 11.63 -0.96
CA MET A 72 5.40 12.33 -2.19
C MET A 72 4.15 12.69 -3.02
N SER A 73 3.19 11.78 -3.12
CA SER A 73 1.92 12.03 -3.81
C SER A 73 1.11 13.12 -3.12
N THR A 74 0.91 13.00 -1.80
CA THR A 74 0.22 14.02 -0.99
C THR A 74 0.88 15.39 -1.12
N SER A 75 2.20 15.46 -1.00
CA SER A 75 2.95 16.73 -1.11
C SER A 75 2.79 17.36 -2.49
N SER A 76 2.77 16.53 -3.55
CA SER A 76 2.57 16.98 -4.93
C SER A 76 1.19 17.59 -5.13
N PHE A 77 0.13 16.93 -4.64
CA PHE A 77 -1.24 17.47 -4.74
C PHE A 77 -1.48 18.70 -3.87
N ILE A 78 -0.90 18.78 -2.68
CA ILE A 78 -0.92 19.99 -1.85
C ILE A 78 -0.25 21.16 -2.59
N TYR A 79 0.90 20.90 -3.22
CA TYR A 79 1.59 21.93 -4.00
C TYR A 79 0.78 22.37 -5.23
N ALA A 80 0.13 21.44 -5.93
CA ALA A 80 -0.79 21.74 -7.02
C ALA A 80 -1.93 22.67 -6.56
N LEU A 81 -2.58 22.35 -5.44
CA LEU A 81 -3.65 23.16 -4.84
C LEU A 81 -3.18 24.58 -4.49
N LYS A 82 -2.00 24.72 -3.87
CA LYS A 82 -1.43 26.04 -3.54
C LYS A 82 -1.12 26.88 -4.78
N LYS A 83 -0.67 26.25 -5.86
CA LYS A 83 -0.39 26.97 -7.11
C LYS A 83 -1.65 27.46 -7.79
N THR A 84 -2.76 26.75 -7.63
CA THR A 84 -4.05 27.20 -8.16
C THR A 84 -4.63 28.38 -7.40
N GLU A 85 -4.46 28.43 -6.07
CA GLU A 85 -4.84 29.59 -5.26
C GLU A 85 -4.01 30.84 -5.58
N SER A 86 -2.74 30.66 -5.92
CA SER A 86 -1.81 31.76 -6.23
C SER A 86 -1.95 32.32 -7.65
N LEU A 87 -2.51 31.57 -8.61
CA LEU A 87 -2.47 31.92 -10.03
C LEU A 87 -3.68 32.72 -10.54
N SER A 88 -4.64 33.08 -9.68
CA SER A 88 -5.93 33.66 -10.11
C SER A 88 -6.69 32.78 -11.13
N ASP A 89 -6.27 31.53 -11.31
CA ASP A 89 -6.98 30.49 -12.05
C ASP A 89 -8.13 30.04 -11.15
N ASN A 90 -9.34 30.49 -11.47
CA ASN A 90 -10.55 30.15 -10.73
C ASN A 90 -10.95 28.69 -10.99
N LEU A 91 -10.28 27.73 -10.35
CA LEU A 91 -10.83 26.39 -10.24
C LEU A 91 -12.17 26.46 -9.52
N SER A 92 -13.14 25.74 -10.06
CA SER A 92 -14.42 25.51 -9.39
C SER A 92 -14.20 24.90 -8.01
N ASP A 93 -15.10 25.17 -7.08
CA ASP A 93 -15.02 24.61 -5.73
C ASP A 93 -15.00 23.07 -5.76
N ASN A 94 -15.67 22.46 -6.75
CA ASN A 94 -15.63 21.02 -7.00
C ASN A 94 -14.20 20.53 -7.29
N HIS A 95 -13.44 21.24 -8.12
CA HIS A 95 -12.06 20.85 -8.41
C HIS A 95 -11.12 21.04 -7.20
N LYS A 96 -11.36 22.06 -6.37
CA LYS A 96 -10.61 22.23 -5.10
C LYS A 96 -10.88 21.06 -4.16
N VAL A 97 -12.14 20.66 -3.99
CA VAL A 97 -12.52 19.49 -3.19
C VAL A 97 -11.86 18.22 -3.73
N LEU A 98 -11.81 18.03 -5.05
CA LEU A 98 -11.14 16.90 -5.67
C LEU A 98 -9.62 16.90 -5.40
N LEU A 99 -8.94 18.06 -5.47
CA LEU A 99 -7.51 18.16 -5.14
C LEU A 99 -7.22 17.91 -3.65
N ILE A 100 -8.08 18.41 -2.76
CA ILE A 100 -7.98 18.12 -1.31
C ILE A 100 -8.15 16.62 -1.08
N THR A 101 -9.11 16.00 -1.75
CA THR A 101 -9.34 14.54 -1.70
C THR A 101 -8.13 13.77 -2.25
N ALA A 102 -7.57 14.22 -3.37
CA ALA A 102 -6.37 13.66 -3.99
C ALA A 102 -5.16 13.71 -3.05
N ALA A 103 -4.99 14.80 -2.30
CA ALA A 103 -3.94 14.94 -1.31
C ALA A 103 -4.17 14.06 -0.07
N SER A 104 -5.41 13.86 0.34
CA SER A 104 -5.76 13.19 1.59
C SER A 104 -5.71 11.67 1.48
N LEU A 105 -6.23 11.10 0.39
CA LEU A 105 -6.36 9.64 0.23
C LEU A 105 -5.04 8.87 0.33
N PRO A 106 -3.90 9.33 -0.23
CA PRO A 106 -2.63 8.63 -0.05
C PRO A 106 -2.21 8.49 1.42
N THR A 107 -2.50 9.46 2.28
CA THR A 107 -2.19 9.34 3.72
C THR A 107 -3.07 8.32 4.46
N MET A 108 -4.25 7.99 3.92
CA MET A 108 -5.16 7.02 4.54
C MET A 108 -4.62 5.58 4.50
N ILE A 109 -3.52 5.31 3.78
CA ILE A 109 -2.85 4.02 3.84
C ILE A 109 -2.29 3.71 5.23
N PHE A 110 -1.91 4.73 6.01
CA PHE A 110 -1.35 4.55 7.35
C PHE A 110 -2.39 4.00 8.33
N PRO A 111 -3.55 4.67 8.57
CA PRO A 111 -4.58 4.12 9.43
C PRO A 111 -5.13 2.80 8.90
N TYR A 112 -5.26 2.63 7.58
CA TYR A 112 -5.65 1.34 7.00
C TYR A 112 -4.68 0.22 7.40
N THR A 113 -3.37 0.45 7.26
CA THR A 113 -2.35 -0.55 7.57
C THR A 113 -2.37 -0.90 9.05
N TYR A 114 -2.45 0.10 9.91
CA TYR A 114 -2.50 -0.10 11.35
C TYR A 114 -3.75 -0.88 11.79
N LEU A 115 -4.93 -0.49 11.31
CA LEU A 115 -6.18 -1.09 11.78
C LEU A 115 -6.43 -2.49 11.21
N LEU A 116 -6.04 -2.74 9.95
CA LEU A 116 -6.46 -3.95 9.24
C LEU A 116 -5.32 -4.94 8.98
N MET A 117 -4.08 -4.47 8.88
CA MET A 117 -2.94 -5.32 8.52
C MET A 117 -1.99 -5.59 9.68
N ASP A 118 -1.99 -4.77 10.73
CA ASP A 118 -1.05 -4.90 11.84
C ASP A 118 -1.10 -6.29 12.49
N GLY A 119 -2.30 -6.80 12.79
CA GLY A 119 -2.46 -8.16 13.34
C GLY A 119 -1.96 -9.28 12.42
N ILE A 120 -2.04 -9.10 11.09
CA ILE A 120 -1.49 -10.06 10.11
C ILE A 120 0.04 -9.96 10.06
N ASN A 121 0.57 -8.73 9.97
CA ASN A 121 2.01 -8.46 9.95
C ASN A 121 2.69 -9.00 11.21
N GLN A 122 2.13 -8.70 12.39
CA GLN A 122 2.66 -9.12 13.67
C GLN A 122 2.74 -10.65 13.80
N GLU A 123 1.72 -11.36 13.31
CA GLU A 123 1.69 -12.82 13.32
C GLU A 123 2.71 -13.41 12.34
N LEU A 124 2.84 -12.85 11.13
CA LEU A 124 3.83 -13.29 10.16
C LEU A 124 5.27 -13.03 10.64
N PHE A 125 5.54 -11.90 11.29
CA PHE A 125 6.84 -11.62 11.91
C PHE A 125 7.18 -12.59 13.05
N TRP A 126 6.18 -12.95 13.87
CA TRP A 126 6.35 -13.97 14.90
C TRP A 126 6.72 -15.33 14.28
N ARG A 127 6.02 -15.74 13.22
CA ARG A 127 6.30 -17.01 12.51
C ARG A 127 7.62 -17.01 11.75
N ALA A 128 8.09 -15.85 11.31
CA ALA A 128 9.43 -15.67 10.76
C ALA A 128 10.54 -15.61 11.83
N GLY A 129 10.20 -15.81 13.11
CA GLY A 129 11.19 -15.81 14.21
C GLY A 129 11.82 -14.45 14.52
N THR A 130 11.32 -13.37 13.92
CA THR A 130 11.89 -12.01 14.10
C THR A 130 11.27 -11.25 15.26
N ARG A 131 10.12 -11.72 15.76
CA ARG A 131 9.55 -11.26 17.02
C ARG A 131 9.83 -12.31 18.09
N LYS A 132 10.18 -11.88 19.32
CA LYS A 132 10.43 -12.78 20.47
C LYS A 132 9.18 -13.15 21.26
N LYS A 133 8.07 -12.44 21.06
CA LYS A 133 6.78 -12.72 21.71
C LYS A 133 5.71 -12.89 20.65
N SER A 134 4.88 -13.93 20.83
CA SER A 134 3.64 -14.06 20.08
C SER A 134 2.79 -12.80 20.27
N PRO A 135 2.08 -12.33 19.23
CA PRO A 135 1.15 -11.21 19.37
C PRO A 135 0.20 -11.48 20.54
N SER A 136 0.23 -10.64 21.58
CA SER A 136 -0.53 -10.88 22.80
C SER A 136 -2.02 -10.66 22.54
N GLY A 137 -2.82 -11.74 22.57
CA GLY A 137 -4.28 -11.70 22.46
C GLY A 137 -4.85 -12.83 21.60
N PRO A 138 -6.14 -13.18 21.75
CA PRO A 138 -6.84 -14.09 20.84
C PRO A 138 -7.06 -13.38 19.49
N ASN A 139 -5.99 -13.22 18.73
CA ASN A 139 -6.02 -12.52 17.47
C ASN A 139 -6.59 -13.48 16.43
N ALA A 140 -7.61 -13.06 15.66
CA ALA A 140 -8.20 -13.90 14.61
C ALA A 140 -7.14 -14.45 13.64
N SER A 141 -6.05 -13.71 13.44
CA SER A 141 -4.88 -14.11 12.65
C SER A 141 -4.13 -15.33 13.20
N ALA A 142 -4.12 -15.55 14.51
CA ALA A 142 -3.41 -16.68 15.13
C ALA A 142 -4.00 -18.04 14.74
N LYS A 143 -5.31 -18.08 14.41
CA LYS A 143 -6.00 -19.30 13.98
C LYS A 143 -5.72 -19.67 12.52
N LEU A 144 -5.16 -18.76 11.73
CA LEU A 144 -4.88 -18.98 10.31
C LEU A 144 -3.54 -19.69 10.13
N SER A 145 -3.43 -20.54 9.11
CA SER A 145 -2.17 -21.07 8.61
C SER A 145 -1.30 -19.95 8.02
N THR A 146 0.02 -20.19 7.88
CA THR A 146 0.92 -19.18 7.30
C THR A 146 0.55 -18.89 5.85
N THR A 147 0.12 -19.91 5.11
CA THR A 147 -0.43 -19.78 3.75
C THR A 147 -1.61 -18.81 3.71
N GLU A 148 -2.61 -19.01 4.57
CA GLU A 148 -3.78 -18.14 4.66
C GLU A 148 -3.41 -16.71 5.07
N LEU A 149 -2.47 -16.55 5.99
CA LEU A 149 -1.97 -15.23 6.39
C LEU A 149 -1.29 -14.50 5.23
N VAL A 150 -0.44 -15.17 4.46
CA VAL A 150 0.25 -14.60 3.30
C VAL A 150 -0.74 -14.25 2.19
N GLN A 151 -1.73 -15.12 1.93
CA GLN A 151 -2.82 -14.83 0.98
C GLN A 151 -3.63 -13.61 1.41
N LYS A 152 -4.05 -13.57 2.67
CA LYS A 152 -4.80 -12.46 3.25
C LYS A 152 -3.97 -11.19 3.18
N TRP A 153 -2.70 -11.23 3.58
CA TRP A 153 -1.78 -10.10 3.47
C TRP A 153 -1.70 -9.55 2.04
N GLY A 154 -1.60 -10.41 1.03
CA GLY A 154 -1.65 -10.02 -0.38
C GLY A 154 -2.96 -9.30 -0.73
N TYR A 155 -4.11 -9.88 -0.36
CA TYR A 155 -5.41 -9.26 -0.59
C TYR A 155 -5.54 -7.86 0.05
N TYR A 156 -5.13 -7.69 1.31
CA TYR A 156 -5.19 -6.39 1.98
C TYR A 156 -4.22 -5.37 1.35
N ASN A 157 -3.04 -5.80 0.88
CA ASN A 157 -2.16 -4.91 0.11
C ASN A 157 -2.81 -4.42 -1.19
N LEU A 158 -3.51 -5.30 -1.90
CA LEU A 158 -4.24 -4.93 -3.11
C LEU A 158 -5.33 -3.90 -2.80
N VAL A 159 -6.17 -4.15 -1.79
CA VAL A 159 -7.23 -3.22 -1.37
C VAL A 159 -6.62 -1.88 -0.94
N ARG A 160 -5.55 -1.89 -0.13
CA ARG A 160 -4.83 -0.69 0.30
C ARG A 160 -4.38 0.16 -0.88
N ALA A 161 -3.97 -0.45 -1.98
CA ALA A 161 -3.43 0.24 -3.14
C ALA A 161 -4.48 1.00 -3.94
N PHE A 162 -5.75 0.63 -3.85
CA PHE A 162 -6.84 1.38 -4.47
C PHE A 162 -7.11 2.72 -3.77
N ILE A 163 -6.79 2.84 -2.48
CA ILE A 163 -7.00 4.09 -1.72
C ILE A 163 -6.23 5.27 -2.35
N PRO A 164 -4.89 5.23 -2.51
CA PRO A 164 -4.16 6.30 -3.19
C PRO A 164 -4.54 6.39 -4.68
N ALA A 165 -4.87 5.27 -5.34
CA ALA A 165 -5.25 5.30 -6.76
C ALA A 165 -6.53 6.13 -7.00
N LEU A 166 -7.52 6.04 -6.09
CA LEU A 166 -8.70 6.91 -6.12
C LEU A 166 -8.32 8.39 -5.94
N GLY A 167 -7.33 8.69 -5.10
CA GLY A 167 -6.78 10.05 -5.00
C GLY A 167 -6.11 10.51 -6.30
N GLY A 168 -5.33 9.63 -6.93
CA GLY A 168 -4.76 9.86 -8.25
C GLY A 168 -5.81 10.15 -9.32
N LEU A 169 -6.93 9.42 -9.31
CA LEU A 169 -8.06 9.65 -10.20
C LEU A 169 -8.69 11.03 -9.98
N CYS A 170 -8.91 11.45 -8.74
CA CYS A 170 -9.37 12.81 -8.43
C CYS A 170 -8.41 13.87 -9.00
N GLY A 171 -7.10 13.69 -8.82
CA GLY A 171 -6.09 14.59 -9.39
C GLY A 171 -6.08 14.60 -10.92
N ALA A 172 -6.30 13.45 -11.56
CA ALA A 172 -6.37 13.33 -13.01
C ALA A 172 -7.61 14.02 -13.60
N ILE A 173 -8.77 13.90 -12.94
CA ILE A 173 -10.00 14.61 -13.32
C ILE A 173 -9.75 16.12 -13.34
N VAL A 174 -9.09 16.65 -12.30
CA VAL A 174 -8.80 18.08 -12.21
C VAL A 174 -7.75 18.53 -13.23
N LEU A 175 -6.76 17.69 -13.53
CA LEU A 175 -5.73 18.00 -14.53
C LEU A 175 -6.29 18.07 -15.97
N CYS A 176 -7.32 17.28 -16.26
CA CYS A 176 -7.92 17.19 -17.60
C CYS A 176 -9.11 18.12 -17.83
N ALA A 177 -9.53 18.87 -16.81
CA ALA A 177 -10.64 19.83 -16.87
C ALA A 177 -10.15 21.23 -17.24
#